data_AF-A0A8J2WX77-F1
#
_entry.id   AF-A0A8J2WX77-F1
#
_cell.length_a   1.000
_cell.length_b   1.000
_cell.length_c   1.000
_cell.angle_alpha   90.00
_cell.angle_beta   90.00
_cell.angle_gamma   90.00
#
_symmetry.space_group_name_H-M   'P 1'
#
loop_
_entity.id
_entity.type
_entity.pdbx_description
1 polymer ?
#
loop_
_entity_poly.entity_id
_entity_poly.type
_entity_poly.pdbx_seq_one_letter_code
_entity_poly.pdbx_strand_id
1 'polypeptide(L)'
;MRTNKRRYLPIVTSEDCGILAVVTHVDILEYFVATFREERRLFDQPIQELGIGTFDEVMTVNTTTSLEDVLKLLCRRNLSSVPVVDKSGRIVSLYNHSDITFLATATDADSVVVNLGSSIEDVIAQRRSDEPLHTCSQCATLQFVFEFFADVKFRRLICLDVDRRPVGIISVRDLLSYFVD
;
A
#
# COMPACT_ATOMS: atom_id res chain seq x y z
N MET A 1 -11.02 13.50 4.33
CA MET A 1 -9.99 12.82 3.49
C MET A 1 -10.56 12.35 2.15
N ARG A 2 -11.72 11.70 2.13
CA ARG A 2 -12.36 11.11 0.94
C ARG A 2 -12.67 12.10 -0.20
N THR A 3 -13.35 13.22 0.08
CA THR A 3 -13.76 14.24 -0.92
C THR A 3 -12.59 14.93 -1.61
N ASN A 4 -11.48 15.14 -0.89
CA ASN A 4 -10.29 15.84 -1.40
C ASN A 4 -9.13 14.90 -1.73
N LYS A 5 -9.32 13.57 -1.66
CA LYS A 5 -8.27 12.54 -1.83
C LYS A 5 -6.99 12.80 -1.01
N ARG A 6 -7.11 13.48 0.14
CA ARG A 6 -5.97 13.87 0.98
C ARG A 6 -5.56 12.72 1.90
N ARG A 7 -4.25 12.49 2.02
CA ARG A 7 -3.64 11.40 2.82
C ARG A 7 -3.53 11.71 4.31
N TYR A 8 -3.61 12.98 4.67
CA TYR A 8 -3.57 13.49 6.04
C TYR A 8 -4.48 14.72 6.14
N LEU A 9 -4.95 15.01 7.35
CA LEU A 9 -5.77 16.17 7.69
C LEU A 9 -5.11 16.90 8.87
N PRO A 10 -4.55 18.11 8.68
CA PRO A 10 -4.10 18.92 9.79
C PRO A 10 -5.29 19.44 10.58
N ILE A 11 -5.21 19.35 11.90
CA ILE A 11 -6.12 19.97 12.86
C ILE A 11 -5.46 21.26 13.29
N VAL A 12 -6.12 22.39 13.06
CA VAL A 12 -5.62 23.71 13.39
C VAL A 12 -6.45 24.33 14.51
N THR A 13 -5.80 25.12 15.35
CA THR A 13 -6.45 25.95 16.37
C THR A 13 -7.18 27.12 15.70
N SER A 14 -8.31 27.55 16.27
CA SER A 14 -9.07 28.69 15.77
C SER A 14 -8.47 30.04 16.18
N GLU A 15 -7.60 30.07 17.19
CA GLU A 15 -7.07 31.30 17.78
C GLU A 15 -5.89 31.89 16.99
N ASP A 16 -4.92 31.04 16.61
CA ASP A 16 -3.68 31.45 15.96
C ASP A 16 -3.37 30.67 14.67
N CYS A 17 -4.31 29.83 14.20
CA CYS A 17 -4.09 28.91 13.08
C CYS A 17 -2.87 27.98 13.28
N GLY A 18 -2.45 27.75 14.52
CA GLY A 18 -1.40 26.80 14.88
C GLY A 18 -1.83 25.37 14.58
N ILE A 19 -0.89 24.52 14.16
CA ILE A 19 -1.16 23.10 13.91
C ILE A 19 -1.17 22.36 15.25
N LEU A 20 -2.34 21.87 15.66
CA LEU A 20 -2.51 21.07 16.87
C LEU A 20 -2.11 19.61 16.66
N ALA A 21 -2.53 19.03 15.53
CA ALA A 21 -2.29 17.63 15.20
C ALA A 21 -2.38 17.37 13.69
N VAL A 22 -1.93 16.20 13.25
CA VAL A 22 -2.13 15.70 11.89
C VAL A 22 -2.75 14.31 11.99
N VAL A 23 -3.95 14.15 11.45
CA VAL A 23 -4.67 12.87 11.45
C VAL A 23 -4.53 12.19 10.09
N THR A 24 -4.22 10.90 10.11
CA THR A 24 -4.06 10.03 8.94
C THR A 24 -5.13 8.95 8.91
N HIS A 25 -5.14 8.16 7.83
CA HIS A 25 -6.04 7.01 7.72
C HIS A 25 -5.69 5.92 8.75
N VAL A 26 -4.41 5.79 9.14
CA VAL A 26 -3.98 4.81 10.14
C VAL A 26 -4.54 5.19 11.52
N ASP A 27 -4.47 6.47 11.90
CA ASP A 27 -4.98 6.94 13.20
C ASP A 27 -6.50 6.71 13.32
N ILE A 28 -7.25 6.93 12.24
CA ILE A 28 -8.69 6.66 12.19
C ILE A 28 -8.96 5.16 12.32
N LEU A 29 -8.17 4.31 11.66
CA LEU A 29 -8.32 2.86 11.74
C LEU A 29 -8.01 2.33 13.15
N GLU A 30 -6.95 2.81 13.80
CA GLU A 30 -6.61 2.45 15.18
C GLU A 30 -7.76 2.78 16.14
N TYR A 31 -8.37 3.96 15.99
CA TYR A 31 -9.56 4.33 16.75
C TYR A 31 -10.74 3.38 16.51
N PHE A 32 -10.98 3.00 15.25
CA PHE A 32 -12.03 2.04 14.93
C PHE A 32 -11.78 0.66 15.54
N VAL A 33 -10.57 0.12 15.44
CA VAL A 33 -10.22 -1.19 16.04
C VAL A 33 -10.37 -1.18 17.57
N ALA A 34 -10.00 -0.07 18.21
CA ALA A 34 -10.16 0.08 19.66
C ALA A 34 -11.64 0.16 20.09
N THR A 35 -12.52 0.66 19.22
CA THR A 35 -13.93 0.96 19.56
C THR A 35 -14.92 -0.11 19.08
N PHE A 36 -14.68 -0.76 17.93
CA PHE A 36 -15.63 -1.66 17.24
C PHE A 36 -15.37 -3.16 17.51
N ARG A 37 -15.25 -3.57 18.77
CA ARG A 37 -15.04 -4.99 19.11
C ARG A 37 -16.29 -5.88 19.10
N GLU A 38 -17.49 -5.36 18.83
CA GLU A 38 -18.75 -6.04 19.19
C GLU A 38 -19.61 -6.61 18.03
N GLU A 39 -19.40 -6.24 16.76
CA GLU A 39 -20.24 -6.73 15.64
C GLU A 39 -19.74 -8.03 15.00
N ARG A 40 -19.76 -9.13 15.75
CA ARG A 40 -19.00 -10.38 15.46
C ARG A 40 -19.22 -11.09 14.12
N ARG A 41 -20.30 -10.86 13.35
CA ARG A 41 -20.60 -11.69 12.15
C ARG A 41 -19.88 -11.26 10.88
N LEU A 42 -19.69 -9.95 10.70
CA LEU A 42 -19.05 -9.40 9.50
C LEU A 42 -17.55 -9.73 9.48
N PHE A 43 -16.94 -9.71 10.67
CA PHE A 43 -15.50 -9.81 10.86
C PHE A 43 -14.91 -11.20 10.57
N ASP A 44 -15.74 -12.24 10.54
CA ASP A 44 -15.34 -13.61 10.23
C ASP A 44 -15.36 -13.92 8.72
N GLN A 45 -15.90 -13.04 7.88
CA GLN A 45 -15.98 -13.28 6.44
C GLN A 45 -14.64 -12.98 5.75
N PRO A 46 -14.24 -13.76 4.72
CA PRO A 46 -13.07 -13.46 3.91
C PRO A 46 -13.17 -12.08 3.26
N ILE A 47 -12.11 -11.29 3.36
CA ILE A 47 -12.10 -9.90 2.86
C ILE A 47 -12.34 -9.81 1.34
N GLN A 48 -11.91 -10.84 0.61
CA GLN A 48 -12.13 -10.97 -0.82
C GLN A 48 -13.63 -11.11 -1.16
N GLU A 49 -14.39 -11.89 -0.38
CA GLU A 49 -15.83 -12.05 -0.59
C GLU A 49 -16.61 -10.77 -0.30
N LEU A 50 -16.09 -9.94 0.60
CA LEU A 50 -16.65 -8.63 0.91
C LEU A 50 -16.33 -7.56 -0.17
N GLY A 51 -15.46 -7.88 -1.14
CA GLY A 51 -15.03 -6.93 -2.17
C GLY A 51 -14.21 -5.75 -1.62
N ILE A 52 -13.58 -5.90 -0.45
CA ILE A 52 -12.82 -4.81 0.19
C ILE A 52 -11.36 -4.87 -0.24
N GLY A 53 -11.03 -4.10 -1.27
CA GLY A 53 -9.71 -4.07 -1.89
C GLY A 53 -9.80 -4.22 -3.40
N THR A 54 -8.67 -4.38 -4.06
CA THR A 54 -8.59 -4.64 -5.50
C THR A 54 -8.19 -6.09 -5.73
N PHE A 55 -9.12 -6.92 -6.17
CA PHE A 55 -8.90 -8.35 -6.48
C PHE A 55 -9.01 -8.67 -7.98
N ASP A 56 -9.70 -7.83 -8.73
CA ASP A 56 -9.78 -7.96 -10.19
C ASP A 56 -8.55 -7.30 -10.85
N GLU A 57 -7.91 -8.03 -11.77
CA GLU A 57 -6.76 -7.56 -12.56
C GLU A 57 -5.64 -6.89 -11.74
N VAL A 58 -5.10 -7.61 -10.75
CA VAL A 58 -3.93 -7.13 -10.00
C VAL A 58 -2.75 -6.93 -10.95
N MET A 59 -2.42 -5.66 -11.21
CA MET A 59 -1.27 -5.30 -12.02
C MET A 59 0.03 -5.69 -11.29
N THR A 60 0.93 -6.35 -12.00
CA THR A 60 2.25 -6.75 -11.48
C THR A 60 3.35 -6.35 -12.46
N VAL A 61 4.58 -6.19 -11.96
CA VAL A 61 5.78 -5.99 -12.79
C VAL A 61 6.81 -7.08 -12.50
N ASN A 62 7.63 -7.43 -13.49
CA ASN A 62 8.68 -8.43 -13.30
C ASN A 62 9.91 -7.79 -12.63
N THR A 63 10.72 -8.57 -11.90
CA THR A 63 11.98 -8.11 -11.29
C THR A 63 12.93 -7.42 -12.30
N THR A 64 12.86 -7.82 -13.57
CA THR A 64 13.68 -7.25 -14.66
C THR A 64 13.10 -5.98 -15.30
N THR A 65 11.88 -5.56 -14.93
CA THR A 65 11.24 -4.34 -15.49
C THR A 65 12.03 -3.10 -15.06
N SER A 66 12.24 -2.17 -16.01
CA SER A 66 12.95 -0.91 -15.73
C SER A 66 12.18 -0.04 -14.75
N LEU A 67 12.90 0.74 -13.93
CA LEU A 67 12.26 1.69 -13.02
C LEU A 67 11.39 2.71 -13.79
N GLU A 68 11.84 3.17 -14.95
CA GLU A 68 11.07 4.06 -15.81
C GLU A 68 9.69 3.48 -16.17
N ASP A 69 9.64 2.22 -16.59
CA ASP A 69 8.38 1.57 -16.97
C ASP A 69 7.47 1.32 -15.77
N VAL A 70 8.04 0.98 -14.61
CA VAL A 70 7.30 0.88 -13.34
C VAL A 70 6.65 2.22 -12.99
N LEU A 71 7.41 3.32 -13.06
CA LEU A 71 6.89 4.66 -12.78
C LEU A 71 5.80 5.09 -13.78
N LYS A 72 6.02 4.82 -15.08
CA LYS A 72 5.01 5.05 -16.12
C LYS A 72 3.72 4.26 -15.84
N LEU A 73 3.83 3.00 -15.43
CA LEU A 73 2.68 2.16 -15.08
C LEU A 73 1.91 2.76 -13.90
N LEU A 74 2.60 3.10 -12.82
CA LEU A 74 2.00 3.71 -11.64
C LEU A 74 1.26 5.01 -11.98
N CYS A 75 1.88 5.90 -12.75
CA CYS A 75 1.26 7.16 -13.17
C CYS A 75 0.04 6.93 -14.09
N ARG A 76 0.18 6.10 -15.14
CA ARG A 76 -0.89 5.85 -16.12
C ARG A 76 -2.12 5.20 -15.50
N ARG A 77 -1.92 4.29 -14.54
CA ARG A 77 -3.00 3.57 -13.86
C ARG A 77 -3.43 4.25 -12.56
N ASN A 78 -2.83 5.40 -12.23
CA ASN A 78 -3.05 6.12 -10.96
C ASN A 78 -2.92 5.19 -9.73
N LEU A 79 -1.96 4.25 -9.81
CA LEU A 79 -1.65 3.30 -8.76
C LEU A 79 -0.60 3.89 -7.84
N SER A 80 -0.74 3.58 -6.56
CA SER A 80 0.16 4.11 -5.54
C SER A 80 1.29 3.11 -5.17
N SER A 81 1.17 1.87 -5.63
CA SER A 81 2.21 0.83 -5.63
C SER A 81 1.90 -0.26 -6.64
N VAL A 82 2.89 -1.11 -6.92
CA VAL A 82 2.75 -2.28 -7.76
C VAL A 82 3.55 -3.46 -7.20
N PRO A 83 2.95 -4.66 -7.08
CA PRO A 83 3.65 -5.90 -6.78
C PRO A 83 4.75 -6.19 -7.80
N VAL A 84 5.92 -6.58 -7.30
CA VAL A 84 7.06 -7.04 -8.10
C VAL A 84 7.15 -8.56 -7.98
N VAL A 85 7.13 -9.25 -9.12
CA VAL A 85 7.09 -10.72 -9.19
C VAL A 85 8.30 -11.31 -9.93
N ASP A 86 8.65 -12.54 -9.57
CA ASP A 86 9.66 -13.33 -10.29
C ASP A 86 9.14 -13.84 -11.65
N LYS A 87 9.99 -14.57 -12.38
CA LYS A 87 9.63 -15.17 -13.69
C LYS A 87 8.49 -16.20 -13.60
N SER A 88 8.23 -16.75 -12.42
CA SER A 88 7.15 -17.72 -12.15
C SER A 88 5.85 -17.03 -11.69
N GLY A 89 5.84 -15.70 -11.60
CA GLY A 89 4.71 -14.88 -11.16
C GLY A 89 4.58 -14.78 -9.64
N ARG A 90 5.56 -15.25 -8.87
CA ARG A 90 5.51 -15.22 -7.40
C ARG A 90 5.98 -13.89 -6.88
N ILE A 91 5.35 -13.39 -5.82
CA ILE A 91 5.72 -12.11 -5.21
C ILE A 91 7.16 -12.13 -4.69
N VAL A 92 7.92 -11.10 -5.05
CA VAL A 92 9.27 -10.82 -4.56
C VAL A 92 9.24 -9.61 -3.62
N SER A 93 8.59 -8.53 -4.05
CA SER A 93 8.54 -7.28 -3.28
C SER A 93 7.35 -6.41 -3.69
N LEU A 94 7.19 -5.26 -3.04
CA LEU A 94 6.22 -4.23 -3.39
C LEU A 94 6.96 -2.92 -3.70
N TYR A 95 6.71 -2.35 -4.87
CA TYR A 95 7.25 -1.04 -5.22
C TYR A 95 6.21 0.06 -4.99
N ASN A 96 6.48 1.03 -4.12
CA ASN A 96 5.62 2.16 -3.84
C ASN A 96 6.05 3.40 -4.60
N HIS A 97 5.09 4.25 -4.98
CA HIS A 97 5.41 5.57 -5.55
C HIS A 97 6.24 6.45 -4.59
N SER A 98 6.16 6.22 -3.27
CA SER A 98 7.01 6.92 -2.28
C SER A 98 8.47 6.53 -2.35
N ASP A 99 8.81 5.41 -2.99
CA ASP A 99 10.18 4.88 -3.06
C ASP A 99 10.99 5.59 -4.16
N ILE A 100 10.36 6.54 -4.87
CA ILE A 100 11.02 7.41 -5.85
C ILE A 100 12.12 8.28 -5.23
N THR A 101 12.17 8.39 -3.90
CA THR A 101 13.21 9.12 -3.16
C THR A 101 14.63 8.67 -3.51
N PHE A 102 14.83 7.42 -3.94
CA PHE A 102 16.11 6.95 -4.47
C PHE A 102 16.60 7.81 -5.65
N LEU A 103 15.71 8.19 -6.58
CA LEU A 103 16.06 9.09 -7.68
C LEU A 103 16.40 10.50 -7.20
N ALA A 104 15.78 10.95 -6.11
CA ALA A 104 16.03 12.28 -5.54
C ALA A 104 17.41 12.40 -4.86
N THR A 105 18.14 11.28 -4.68
CA THR A 105 19.51 11.30 -4.15
C THR A 105 20.59 11.43 -5.22
N ALA A 106 20.23 11.37 -6.51
CA ALA A 106 21.17 11.58 -7.60
C ALA A 106 21.63 13.06 -7.65
N THR A 107 22.94 13.26 -7.79
CA THR A 107 23.59 14.58 -7.75
C THR A 107 23.57 15.33 -9.07
N ASP A 108 23.31 14.62 -10.17
CA ASP A 108 23.38 15.13 -11.55
C ASP A 108 22.37 14.39 -12.45
N ALA A 109 22.07 15.01 -13.60
CA ALA A 109 21.06 14.52 -14.53
C ALA A 109 21.45 13.17 -15.17
N ASP A 110 22.73 12.93 -15.41
CA ASP A 110 23.22 11.68 -16.00
C ASP A 110 22.99 10.51 -15.05
N SER A 111 23.25 10.70 -13.75
CA SER A 111 22.97 9.72 -12.69
C SER A 111 21.48 9.39 -12.58
N VAL A 112 20.58 10.37 -12.80
CA VAL A 112 19.12 10.13 -12.82
C VAL A 112 18.74 9.21 -13.98
N VAL A 113 19.28 9.47 -15.19
CA VAL A 113 18.99 8.67 -16.39
C VAL A 113 19.46 7.23 -16.22
N VAL A 114 20.66 7.03 -15.66
CA VAL A 114 21.19 5.69 -15.35
C VAL A 114 20.26 4.97 -14.37
N ASN A 115 19.85 5.64 -13.29
CA ASN A 115 18.98 5.05 -12.27
C ASN A 115 17.58 4.70 -12.80
N LEU A 116 17.03 5.48 -13.74
CA LEU A 116 15.76 5.18 -14.39
C LEU A 116 15.83 3.92 -15.27
N GLY A 117 16.99 3.66 -15.87
CA GLY A 117 17.25 2.46 -16.66
C GLY A 117 17.50 1.20 -15.84
N SER A 118 17.79 1.32 -14.54
CA SER A 118 18.02 0.19 -13.65
C SER A 118 16.78 -0.72 -13.53
N SER A 119 17.04 -2.01 -13.33
CA SER A 119 15.97 -2.97 -13.05
C SER A 119 15.34 -2.69 -11.69
N ILE A 120 14.06 -3.03 -11.53
CA ILE A 120 13.37 -2.81 -10.27
C ILE A 120 13.96 -3.66 -9.14
N GLU A 121 14.53 -4.82 -9.45
CA GLU A 121 15.28 -5.67 -8.50
C GLU A 121 16.49 -4.94 -7.92
N ASP A 122 17.29 -4.29 -8.76
CA ASP A 122 18.45 -3.50 -8.31
C ASP A 122 18.02 -2.33 -7.43
N VAL A 123 16.93 -1.66 -7.80
CA VAL A 123 16.36 -0.55 -7.03
C VAL A 123 15.85 -1.01 -5.66
N ILE A 124 15.21 -2.19 -5.61
CA ILE A 124 14.75 -2.78 -4.34
C ILE A 124 15.94 -3.16 -3.46
N ALA A 125 16.99 -3.77 -4.03
CA ALA A 125 18.19 -4.17 -3.28
C ALA A 125 18.94 -2.97 -2.67
N GLN A 126 18.80 -1.78 -3.26
CA GLN A 126 19.43 -0.55 -2.78
C GLN A 126 18.58 0.22 -1.75
N ARG A 127 17.39 -0.27 -1.41
CA ARG A 127 16.54 0.37 -0.39
C ARG A 127 17.24 0.38 0.96
N ARG A 128 17.40 1.58 1.52
CA ARG A 128 17.89 1.77 2.90
C ARG A 128 16.90 1.30 3.97
N SER A 129 15.62 1.18 3.61
CA SER A 129 14.55 0.74 4.48
C SER A 129 14.10 -0.66 4.07
N ASP A 130 14.33 -1.63 4.95
CA ASP A 130 13.87 -3.01 4.82
C ASP A 130 12.39 -3.09 5.24
N GLU A 131 11.52 -2.31 4.58
CA GLU A 131 10.09 -2.33 4.89
C GLU A 131 9.55 -3.71 4.50
N PRO A 132 9.08 -4.51 5.47
CA PRO A 132 8.75 -5.90 5.22
C PRO A 132 7.55 -6.00 4.27
N LEU A 133 7.59 -7.00 3.40
CA LEU A 133 6.46 -7.32 2.54
C LEU A 133 5.33 -7.91 3.39
N HIS A 134 4.26 -7.14 3.55
CA HIS A 134 3.07 -7.58 4.27
C HIS A 134 2.12 -8.35 3.35
N THR A 135 1.77 -9.57 3.75
CA THR A 135 0.95 -10.47 2.93
C THR A 135 -0.11 -11.19 3.73
N CYS A 136 -1.18 -11.61 3.06
CA CYS A 136 -2.23 -12.47 3.61
C CYS A 136 -2.69 -13.49 2.56
N SER A 137 -3.43 -14.50 2.98
CA SER A 137 -4.07 -15.46 2.06
C SER A 137 -5.46 -14.98 1.63
N GLN A 138 -6.01 -15.58 0.57
CA GLN A 138 -7.38 -15.32 0.10
C GLN A 138 -8.46 -15.61 1.14
N CYS A 139 -8.19 -16.50 2.09
CA CYS A 139 -9.10 -16.83 3.18
C CYS A 139 -8.98 -15.86 4.38
N ALA A 140 -8.15 -14.82 4.29
CA ALA A 140 -7.97 -13.85 5.36
C ALA A 140 -9.29 -13.12 5.66
N THR A 141 -9.70 -13.15 6.92
CA THR A 141 -10.94 -12.52 7.37
C THR A 141 -10.78 -11.02 7.51
N LEU A 142 -11.90 -10.29 7.50
CA LEU A 142 -11.89 -8.85 7.76
C LEU A 142 -11.27 -8.53 9.12
N GLN A 143 -11.55 -9.32 10.17
CA GLN A 143 -10.95 -9.19 11.51
C GLN A 143 -9.42 -9.19 11.43
N PHE A 144 -8.87 -10.24 10.83
CA PHE A 144 -7.43 -10.42 10.73
C PHE A 144 -6.78 -9.23 10.04
N VAL A 145 -7.37 -8.77 8.93
CA VAL A 145 -6.83 -7.64 8.17
C VAL A 145 -6.87 -6.35 8.99
N PHE A 146 -7.97 -6.10 9.70
CA PHE A 146 -8.12 -4.93 10.58
C PHE A 146 -7.07 -4.90 11.69
N GLU A 147 -6.93 -6.00 12.43
CA GLU A 147 -5.95 -6.14 13.51
C GLU A 147 -4.53 -5.98 12.96
N PHE A 148 -4.24 -6.62 11.83
CA PHE A 148 -2.94 -6.57 11.20
C PHE A 148 -2.55 -5.12 10.81
N PHE A 149 -3.46 -4.35 10.21
CA PHE A 149 -3.20 -2.95 9.87
C PHE A 149 -3.02 -2.04 11.11
N ALA A 150 -3.78 -2.28 12.17
CA ALA A 150 -3.65 -1.52 13.41
C ALA A 150 -2.31 -1.79 14.13
N ASP A 151 -1.85 -3.04 14.13
CA ASP A 151 -0.62 -3.43 14.82
C ASP A 151 0.64 -3.00 14.05
N VAL A 152 0.63 -3.19 12.73
CA VAL A 152 1.86 -3.11 11.92
C VAL A 152 2.05 -1.71 11.28
N LYS A 153 1.02 -0.84 11.32
CA LYS A 153 1.05 0.58 10.88
C LYS A 153 1.56 0.81 9.44
N PHE A 154 1.34 -0.17 8.58
CA PHE A 154 1.73 -0.13 7.17
C PHE A 154 0.52 0.23 6.30
N ARG A 155 0.77 0.41 5.00
CA ARG A 155 -0.22 1.05 4.11
C ARG A 155 -0.97 0.08 3.20
N ARG A 156 -0.38 -1.08 2.89
CA ARG A 156 -0.96 -2.06 1.95
C ARG A 156 -0.59 -3.50 2.25
N LEU A 157 -1.57 -4.37 2.18
CA LEU A 157 -1.48 -5.80 2.41
C LEU A 157 -1.70 -6.51 1.07
N ILE A 158 -0.77 -7.39 0.69
CA ILE A 158 -0.87 -8.13 -0.56
C ILE A 158 -1.52 -9.49 -0.30
N CYS A 159 -2.66 -9.74 -0.93
CA CYS A 159 -3.33 -11.03 -0.89
C CYS A 159 -2.66 -11.96 -1.90
N LEU A 160 -2.28 -13.15 -1.46
CA LEU A 160 -1.60 -14.17 -2.25
C LEU A 160 -2.44 -15.44 -2.38
N ASP A 161 -2.29 -16.12 -3.51
CA ASP A 161 -2.76 -17.50 -3.67
C ASP A 161 -1.77 -18.52 -3.03
N VAL A 162 -2.09 -19.80 -3.16
CA VAL A 162 -1.29 -20.92 -2.65
C VAL A 162 0.11 -21.01 -3.27
N ASP A 163 0.29 -20.49 -4.49
CA ASP A 163 1.56 -20.46 -5.22
C ASP A 163 2.37 -19.19 -4.93
N ARG A 164 1.90 -18.34 -3.99
CA ARG A 164 2.44 -17.02 -3.65
C ARG A 164 2.36 -16.00 -4.78
N ARG A 165 1.36 -16.10 -5.65
CA ARG A 165 1.09 -15.10 -6.70
C ARG A 165 0.16 -14.01 -6.15
N PRO A 166 0.36 -12.73 -6.50
CA PRO A 166 -0.52 -11.66 -6.08
C PRO A 166 -1.90 -11.79 -6.72
N VAL A 167 -2.93 -11.89 -5.89
CA VAL A 167 -4.34 -12.00 -6.29
C VAL A 167 -5.20 -10.91 -5.69
N GLY A 168 -4.66 -10.10 -4.78
CA GLY A 168 -5.33 -8.89 -4.31
C GLY A 168 -4.38 -7.88 -3.69
N ILE A 169 -4.82 -6.63 -3.67
CA ILE A 169 -4.17 -5.55 -2.92
C ILE A 169 -5.23 -4.90 -2.05
N ILE A 170 -4.96 -4.85 -0.75
CA ILE A 170 -5.82 -4.22 0.23
C ILE A 170 -5.06 -3.02 0.81
N SER A 171 -5.70 -1.86 0.88
CA SER A 171 -5.15 -0.67 1.52
C SER A 171 -6.00 -0.26 2.72
N VAL A 172 -5.40 0.51 3.64
CA VAL A 172 -6.13 1.13 4.76
C VAL A 172 -7.35 1.93 4.26
N ARG A 173 -7.23 2.55 3.08
CA ARG A 173 -8.33 3.31 2.47
C ARG A 173 -9.52 2.41 2.14
N ASP A 174 -9.28 1.20 1.63
CA ASP A 174 -10.35 0.28 1.23
C ASP A 174 -11.16 -0.17 2.46
N LEU A 175 -10.45 -0.46 3.56
CA LEU A 175 -11.07 -0.75 4.86
C LEU A 175 -11.93 0.43 5.33
N LEU A 176 -11.38 1.65 5.33
CA LEU A 176 -12.12 2.81 5.79
C LEU A 176 -13.30 3.19 4.89
N SER A 177 -13.23 2.96 3.57
CA SER A 177 -14.38 3.19 2.70
C SER A 177 -15.54 2.27 3.02
N TYR A 178 -15.27 1.04 3.44
CA TYR A 178 -16.32 0.07 3.76
C TYR A 178 -17.20 0.50 4.94
N PHE A 179 -16.62 1.14 5.98
CA PHE A 179 -17.35 1.52 7.20
C PHE A 179 -17.95 2.94 7.16
N VAL A 180 -17.58 3.74 6.17
CA VAL A 180 -17.99 5.15 6.04
C VAL A 180 -18.92 5.33 4.82
N ASP A 181 -19.46 4.24 4.29
CA ASP A 181 -20.50 4.20 3.26
C ASP A 181 -21.86 3.77 3.83
#